data_AF-A0A0N0DAJ9-F1
#
_entry.id   AF-A0A0N0DAJ9-F1
#
_cell.length_a   1.000
_cell.length_b   1.000
_cell.length_c   1.000
_cell.angle_alpha   90.00
_cell.angle_beta   90.00
_cell.angle_gamma   90.00
#
_symmetry.space_group_name_H-M   'P 1'
#
loop_
_entity.id
_entity.type
_entity.pdbx_description
1 polymer ?
#
loop_
_entity_poly.entity_id
_entity_poly.type
_entity_poly.pdbx_seq_one_letter_code
_entity_poly.pdbx_strand_id
1 'polypeptide(L)'
;MGATLKHLSLQTTLTGVETGGVTQFRGIPYGHIPLRFAAAEKINDYPRELDCTAFGPRCPQVPVDVGHLLRVPPHYKFPQEPEDEFKCTNLDVIMPASEVQDNCKKLPVFVWIHGGSQAVTFGSASSGICGMKPFHQLSLITLRYGE
;
A
#
# COMPACT_ATOMS: atom_id res chain seq x y z
N MET A 1 6.51 -15.82 7.03
CA MET A 1 5.47 -16.28 7.97
C MET A 1 4.29 -15.31 7.85
N GLY A 2 3.06 -15.81 7.82
CA GLY A 2 1.87 -14.95 7.71
C GLY A 2 1.56 -14.30 9.05
N ALA A 3 1.08 -13.05 9.02
CA ALA A 3 0.62 -12.33 10.21
C ALA A 3 -0.87 -12.04 10.07
N THR A 4 -1.62 -12.10 11.17
CA THR A 4 -3.07 -11.89 11.15
C THR A 4 -3.45 -10.82 12.17
N LEU A 5 -4.25 -9.85 11.75
CA LEU A 5 -4.77 -8.76 12.59
C LEU A 5 -6.30 -8.75 12.55
N LYS A 6 -6.93 -8.95 13.71
CA LYS A 6 -8.38 -8.76 13.86
C LYS A 6 -8.69 -7.29 14.06
N HIS A 7 -9.28 -6.65 13.06
CA HIS A 7 -9.56 -5.22 13.07
C HIS A 7 -11.01 -4.94 13.46
N LEU A 8 -11.23 -4.53 14.71
CA LEU A 8 -12.56 -4.40 15.31
C LEU A 8 -13.45 -3.38 14.59
N SER A 9 -12.93 -2.20 14.27
CA SER A 9 -13.75 -1.13 13.65
C SER A 9 -14.08 -1.39 12.17
N LEU A 10 -13.27 -2.22 11.49
CA LEU A 10 -13.53 -2.63 10.11
C LEU A 10 -14.28 -3.97 10.05
N GLN A 11 -14.49 -4.62 11.20
CA GLN A 11 -15.16 -5.92 11.33
C GLN A 11 -14.56 -7.00 10.40
N THR A 12 -13.24 -6.95 10.20
CA THR A 12 -12.50 -7.83 9.29
C THR A 12 -11.24 -8.37 9.94
N THR A 13 -10.75 -9.49 9.41
CA THR A 13 -9.46 -10.08 9.74
C THR A 13 -8.51 -9.88 8.58
N LEU A 14 -7.44 -9.09 8.79
CA LEU A 14 -6.42 -8.81 7.78
C LEU A 14 -5.32 -9.88 7.86
N THR A 15 -4.99 -10.48 6.72
CA THR A 15 -3.83 -11.39 6.60
C THR A 15 -2.71 -10.68 5.86
N GLY A 16 -1.57 -10.47 6.52
CA GLY A 16 -0.41 -9.77 5.99
C GLY A 16 0.86 -10.62 5.95
N VAL A 17 1.96 -9.99 5.55
CA VAL A 17 3.29 -10.60 5.45
C VAL A 17 4.20 -10.04 6.53
N GLU A 18 4.83 -10.92 7.30
CA GLU A 18 5.92 -10.53 8.19
C GLU A 18 7.27 -10.64 7.47
N THR A 19 8.05 -9.56 7.49
CA THR A 19 9.40 -9.51 6.92
C THR A 19 10.26 -8.50 7.63
N GLY A 20 11.49 -8.88 8.00
CA GLY A 20 12.47 -7.96 8.58
C GLY A 20 12.03 -7.28 9.89
N GLY A 21 11.19 -7.93 10.71
CA GLY A 21 10.70 -7.37 11.99
C GLY A 21 9.52 -6.40 11.87
N VAL A 22 8.98 -6.22 10.66
CA VAL A 22 7.71 -5.51 10.43
C VAL A 22 6.67 -6.45 9.87
N THR A 23 5.41 -6.09 10.08
CA THR A 23 4.27 -6.68 9.40
C THR A 23 3.74 -5.69 8.37
N GLN A 24 3.42 -6.22 7.19
CA GLN A 24 2.91 -5.46 6.06
C GLN A 24 1.54 -5.99 5.67
N PHE A 25 0.56 -5.10 5.64
CA PHE A 25 -0.77 -5.34 5.09
C PHE A 25 -0.89 -4.51 3.81
N ARG A 26 -0.88 -5.18 2.66
CA ARG A 26 -0.75 -4.58 1.34
C ARG A 26 -2.08 -4.60 0.59
N GLY A 27 -2.25 -3.66 -0.32
CA GLY A 27 -3.40 -3.63 -1.23
C GLY A 27 -4.76 -3.48 -0.57
N ILE A 28 -4.84 -2.88 0.63
CA ILE A 28 -6.11 -2.65 1.32
C ILE A 28 -6.90 -1.60 0.54
N PRO A 29 -8.09 -1.91 -0.01
CA PRO A 29 -8.88 -0.94 -0.72
C PRO A 29 -9.46 0.06 0.30
N TYR A 30 -9.33 1.37 0.05
CA TYR A 30 -9.86 2.41 0.95
C TYR A 30 -10.97 3.23 0.30
N GLY A 31 -11.06 3.17 -1.03
CA GLY A 31 -12.11 3.80 -1.80
C GLY A 31 -12.47 2.95 -3.02
N HIS A 32 -13.57 3.31 -3.66
CA HIS A 32 -14.04 2.72 -4.90
C HIS A 32 -14.37 3.85 -5.88
N ILE A 33 -13.96 3.68 -7.15
CA ILE A 33 -14.27 4.62 -8.22
C ILE A 33 -15.44 4.02 -9.01
N PRO A 34 -16.65 4.61 -8.96
CA PRO A 34 -17.83 4.01 -9.60
C PRO A 34 -17.82 4.16 -11.12
N LEU A 35 -17.27 5.26 -11.63
CA LEU A 35 -17.13 5.55 -13.04
C LEU A 35 -16.03 6.60 -13.26
N ARG A 36 -15.59 6.72 -14.52
CA ARG A 36 -14.62 7.74 -14.93
C ARG A 36 -15.12 9.14 -14.59
N PHE A 37 -14.21 9.96 -14.03
CA PHE A 37 -14.46 11.34 -13.62
C PHE A 37 -15.47 11.52 -12.47
N ALA A 38 -15.89 10.44 -11.81
CA ALA A 38 -16.61 10.56 -10.55
C ALA A 38 -15.66 10.69 -9.37
N ALA A 39 -16.12 11.35 -8.32
CA ALA A 39 -15.43 11.33 -7.04
C ALA A 39 -15.34 9.89 -6.50
N ALA A 40 -14.21 9.56 -5.87
CA ALA A 40 -14.06 8.29 -5.19
C ALA A 40 -15.03 8.20 -4.00
N GLU A 41 -15.65 7.04 -3.85
CA GLU A 41 -16.56 6.74 -2.75
C GLU A 41 -15.84 5.95 -1.67
N LYS A 42 -16.17 6.22 -0.41
CA LYS A 42 -15.62 5.51 0.74
C LYS A 42 -16.13 4.07 0.79
N ILE A 43 -15.22 3.13 1.05
CA ILE A 43 -15.59 1.75 1.40
C ILE A 43 -16.00 1.70 2.88
N ASN A 44 -17.22 1.25 3.16
CA ASN A 44 -17.75 1.13 4.52
C ASN A 44 -17.72 -0.30 5.05
N ASP A 45 -17.78 -1.29 4.17
CA ASP A 45 -17.87 -2.70 4.52
C ASP A 45 -16.72 -3.47 3.88
N TYR A 46 -16.07 -4.30 4.69
CA TYR A 46 -15.04 -5.24 4.26
C TYR A 46 -15.56 -6.67 4.40
N PRO A 47 -15.04 -7.61 3.59
CA PRO A 47 -15.28 -9.03 3.84
C PRO A 47 -14.77 -9.42 5.23
N ARG A 48 -15.28 -10.53 5.80
CA ARG A 48 -14.85 -11.03 7.12
C ARG A 48 -13.35 -11.31 7.19
N GLU A 49 -12.76 -11.66 6.07
CA GLU A 49 -11.33 -11.92 5.90
C GLU A 49 -10.85 -11.16 4.67
N LEU A 50 -9.74 -10.45 4.81
CA LEU A 50 -9.10 -9.70 3.74
C LEU A 50 -7.65 -10.13 3.60
N ASP A 51 -7.32 -10.73 2.46
CA ASP A 51 -5.94 -11.07 2.10
C ASP A 51 -5.20 -9.81 1.67
N CYS A 52 -4.22 -9.42 2.49
CA CYS A 52 -3.37 -8.26 2.32
C CYS A 52 -1.90 -8.68 2.08
N THR A 53 -1.66 -9.87 1.50
CA THR A 53 -0.30 -10.37 1.28
C THR A 53 0.34 -9.86 -0.01
N ALA A 54 -0.49 -9.44 -0.98
CA ALA A 54 -0.08 -8.90 -2.27
C ALA A 54 -0.38 -7.38 -2.37
N PHE A 55 0.42 -6.67 -3.16
CA PHE A 55 0.12 -5.28 -3.49
C PHE A 55 -1.12 -5.20 -4.39
N GLY A 56 -1.92 -4.15 -4.19
CA GLY A 56 -3.01 -3.81 -5.09
C GLY A 56 -2.50 -3.18 -6.40
N PRO A 57 -3.37 -3.05 -7.42
CA PRO A 57 -3.00 -2.37 -8.66
C PRO A 57 -2.75 -0.88 -8.43
N ARG A 58 -1.88 -0.28 -9.25
CA ARG A 58 -1.76 1.18 -9.34
C ARG A 58 -2.72 1.73 -10.37
N CYS A 59 -2.91 3.04 -10.40
CA CYS A 59 -3.72 3.63 -11.45
C CYS A 59 -3.01 3.51 -12.80
N PRO A 60 -3.75 3.53 -13.91
CA PRO A 60 -3.16 3.57 -15.24
C PRO A 60 -2.21 4.76 -15.38
N GLN A 61 -1.00 4.54 -15.91
CA GLN A 61 -0.01 5.60 -16.07
C GLN A 61 0.61 5.57 -17.46
N VAL A 62 1.10 6.72 -17.90
CA VAL A 62 1.90 6.79 -19.11
C VAL A 62 3.19 5.97 -18.93
N PRO A 63 3.61 5.16 -19.92
CA PRO A 63 4.83 4.39 -19.82
C PRO A 63 6.04 5.32 -19.85
N VAL A 64 6.73 5.44 -18.72
CA VAL A 64 7.98 6.20 -18.60
C VAL A 64 9.08 5.32 -18.01
N ASP A 65 10.33 5.60 -18.39
CA ASP A 65 11.49 4.95 -17.75
C ASP A 65 11.77 5.62 -16.39
N VAL A 66 11.00 5.19 -15.38
CA VAL A 66 11.18 5.60 -13.98
C VAL A 66 12.59 5.28 -13.46
N GLY A 67 13.23 4.23 -13.97
CA GLY A 67 14.58 3.84 -13.60
C GLY A 67 15.59 4.89 -14.02
N HIS A 68 15.51 5.36 -15.27
CA HIS A 68 16.34 6.44 -15.78
C HIS A 68 16.12 7.75 -14.99
N LEU A 69 14.86 8.13 -14.75
CA LEU A 69 14.52 9.37 -14.04
C LEU A 69 15.05 9.38 -12.60
N LEU A 70 15.00 8.23 -11.92
CA LEU A 70 15.48 8.07 -10.54
C LEU A 70 16.96 7.63 -10.47
N ARG A 71 17.65 7.53 -11.62
CA ARG A 71 19.05 7.05 -11.73
C ARG A 71 19.28 5.69 -11.05
N VAL A 72 18.31 4.80 -11.17
CA VAL A 72 18.38 3.45 -10.62
C VAL A 72 19.40 2.64 -11.44
N PRO A 73 20.26 1.84 -10.80
CA PRO A 73 21.21 1.03 -11.53
C PRO A 73 20.52 0.13 -12.58
N PRO A 74 21.09 -0.01 -13.80
CA PRO A 74 20.42 -0.67 -14.93
C PRO A 74 20.20 -2.18 -14.73
N HIS A 75 20.87 -2.79 -13.75
CA HIS A 75 20.68 -4.19 -13.39
C HIS A 75 19.49 -4.41 -12.43
N TYR A 76 18.94 -3.34 -11.85
CA TYR A 76 17.74 -3.43 -11.04
C TYR A 76 16.53 -3.70 -11.93
N LYS A 77 15.81 -4.78 -11.65
CA LYS A 77 14.57 -5.12 -12.35
C LYS A 77 13.39 -4.69 -11.51
N PHE A 78 12.62 -3.74 -12.02
CA PHE A 78 11.34 -3.38 -11.42
C PHE A 78 10.37 -4.56 -11.53
N PRO A 79 9.60 -4.84 -10.46
CA PRO A 79 8.49 -5.77 -10.57
C PRO A 79 7.41 -5.17 -11.48
N GLN A 80 6.67 -6.03 -12.17
CA GLN A 80 5.49 -5.59 -12.90
C GLN A 80 4.41 -5.21 -11.89
N GLU A 81 3.96 -3.96 -11.96
CA GLU A 81 2.83 -3.47 -11.16
C GLU A 81 1.56 -3.53 -12.01
N PRO A 82 0.52 -4.27 -11.59
CA PRO A 82 -0.75 -4.28 -12.31
C PRO A 82 -1.39 -2.88 -12.28
N GLU A 83 -2.08 -2.53 -13.36
CA GLU A 83 -2.84 -1.28 -13.47
C GLU A 83 -4.33 -1.58 -13.53
N ASP A 84 -5.14 -0.81 -12.82
CA ASP A 84 -6.61 -0.91 -12.86
C ASP A 84 -7.22 0.47 -12.52
N GLU A 85 -8.07 0.98 -13.40
CA GLU A 85 -8.69 2.31 -13.26
C GLU A 85 -9.68 2.38 -12.08
N PHE A 86 -10.35 1.28 -11.76
CA PHE A 86 -11.45 1.26 -10.77
C PHE A 86 -11.01 0.67 -9.42
N LYS A 87 -9.89 -0.07 -9.39
CA LYS A 87 -9.37 -0.74 -8.18
C LYS A 87 -8.05 -0.16 -7.66
N CYS A 88 -7.55 0.93 -8.24
CA CYS A 88 -6.26 1.52 -7.83
C CYS A 88 -6.30 2.33 -6.52
N THR A 89 -7.47 2.57 -5.93
CA THR A 89 -7.66 3.22 -4.63
C THR A 89 -7.40 2.25 -3.48
N ASN A 90 -6.14 1.86 -3.35
CA ASN A 90 -5.64 0.98 -2.29
C ASN A 90 -4.43 1.57 -1.56
N LEU A 91 -4.16 1.04 -0.38
CA LEU A 91 -3.06 1.45 0.48
C LEU A 91 -2.31 0.25 1.03
N ASP A 92 -1.06 0.50 1.43
CA ASP A 92 -0.23 -0.46 2.13
C ASP A 92 0.09 0.10 3.53
N VAL A 93 -0.05 -0.73 4.56
CA VAL A 93 0.24 -0.40 5.97
C VAL A 93 1.41 -1.24 6.44
N ILE A 94 2.40 -0.59 7.04
CA ILE A 94 3.56 -1.24 7.65
C ILE A 94 3.60 -0.84 9.11
N MET A 95 3.85 -1.80 9.99
CA MET A 95 4.02 -1.56 11.41
C MET A 95 5.00 -2.55 12.03
N PRO A 96 5.57 -2.28 13.22
CA PRO A 96 6.42 -3.25 13.90
C PRO A 96 5.65 -4.54 14.21
N ALA A 97 6.27 -5.70 13.96
CA ALA A 97 5.60 -6.99 14.15
C ALA A 97 5.14 -7.23 15.59
N SER A 98 5.90 -6.70 16.57
CA SER A 98 5.56 -6.77 18.00
C SER A 98 4.24 -6.08 18.37
N GLU A 99 3.79 -5.13 17.55
CA GLU A 99 2.63 -4.29 17.85
C GLU A 99 1.35 -4.79 17.16
N VAL A 100 1.42 -5.85 16.34
CA VAL A 100 0.26 -6.39 15.62
C VAL A 100 -0.77 -7.01 16.56
N GLN A 101 -0.33 -7.61 17.67
CA GLN A 101 -1.25 -8.22 18.65
C GLN A 101 -1.61 -7.27 19.81
N ASP A 102 -0.81 -6.22 20.04
CA ASP A 102 -1.06 -5.23 21.09
C ASP A 102 -1.86 -4.05 20.54
N ASN A 103 -3.16 -4.27 20.35
CA ASN A 103 -4.11 -3.24 19.90
C ASN A 103 -4.32 -2.09 20.91
N CYS A 104 -3.63 -2.09 22.07
CA CYS A 104 -3.79 -1.04 23.08
C CYS A 104 -2.80 0.12 22.92
N LYS A 105 -1.68 -0.11 22.22
CA LYS A 105 -0.64 0.92 22.06
C LYS A 105 -0.94 1.82 20.86
N LYS A 106 -0.96 3.13 21.10
CA LYS A 106 -1.05 4.13 20.03
C LYS A 106 0.34 4.35 19.43
N LEU A 107 0.49 4.05 18.15
CA LEU A 107 1.72 4.33 17.40
C LEU A 107 1.59 5.65 16.63
N PRO A 108 2.68 6.43 16.50
CA PRO A 108 2.73 7.51 15.54
C PRO A 108 2.57 6.96 14.11
N VAL A 109 1.76 7.66 13.31
CA VAL A 109 1.46 7.28 11.92
C VAL A 109 2.07 8.30 10.96
N PHE A 110 2.86 7.81 10.02
CA PHE A 110 3.38 8.59 8.90
C PHE A 110 2.65 8.18 7.62
N VAL A 111 2.09 9.14 6.89
CA VAL A 111 1.37 8.90 5.63
C VAL A 111 2.22 9.40 4.47
N TRP A 112 2.58 8.50 3.57
CA TRP A 112 3.33 8.78 2.35
C TRP A 112 2.40 8.95 1.16
N ILE A 113 2.46 10.14 0.57
CA ILE A 113 1.79 10.48 -0.68
C ILE A 113 2.88 10.59 -1.75
N HIS A 114 2.84 9.71 -2.74
CA HIS A 114 3.89 9.65 -3.75
C HIS A 114 3.86 10.87 -4.67
N GLY A 115 5.03 11.24 -5.19
CA GLY A 115 5.16 12.20 -6.28
C GLY A 115 5.06 11.53 -7.66
N GLY A 116 5.33 12.34 -8.69
CA GLY A 116 5.36 11.92 -10.10
C GLY A 116 4.49 12.75 -11.03
N SER A 117 4.43 14.06 -10.76
CA SER A 117 3.80 15.07 -11.63
C SER A 117 2.36 14.75 -12.03
N GLN A 118 1.59 14.13 -11.13
CA GLN A 118 0.18 13.72 -11.35
C GLN A 118 -0.02 12.77 -12.54
N ALA A 119 1.05 12.22 -13.12
CA ALA A 119 0.99 11.38 -14.32
C ALA A 119 1.57 9.99 -14.09
N VAL A 120 2.54 9.87 -13.17
CA VAL A 120 3.25 8.64 -12.85
C VAL A 120 3.47 8.52 -11.35
N THR A 121 3.79 7.32 -10.86
CA THR A 121 4.21 7.11 -9.47
C THR A 121 5.72 6.97 -9.40
N PHE A 122 6.38 7.81 -8.60
CA PHE A 122 7.76 7.58 -8.19
C PHE A 122 7.82 6.98 -6.79
N GLY A 123 8.52 5.85 -6.66
CA GLY A 123 8.75 5.23 -5.35
C GLY A 123 7.52 4.54 -4.75
N SER A 124 6.79 3.75 -5.55
CA SER A 124 5.73 2.88 -5.02
C SER A 124 6.30 1.88 -4.02
N ALA A 125 5.51 1.44 -3.03
CA ALA A 125 5.94 0.42 -2.07
C ALA A 125 6.28 -0.93 -2.75
N SER A 126 5.58 -1.23 -3.85
CA SER A 126 5.79 -2.39 -4.72
C SER A 126 7.06 -2.30 -5.56
N SER A 127 7.55 -1.10 -5.90
CA SER A 127 8.76 -0.94 -6.73
C SER A 127 10.02 -1.51 -6.08
N GLY A 128 10.04 -1.64 -4.75
CA GLY A 128 11.20 -2.10 -3.98
C GLY A 128 12.30 -1.03 -3.79
N ILE A 129 12.19 0.15 -4.41
CA ILE A 129 13.13 1.27 -4.23
C ILE A 129 12.90 1.93 -2.87
N CYS A 130 11.66 2.34 -2.62
CA CYS A 130 11.23 2.90 -1.34
C CYS A 130 10.85 1.74 -0.41
N GLY A 131 11.86 0.97 0.00
CA GLY A 131 11.68 -0.24 0.77
C GLY A 131 10.91 0.01 2.08
N MET A 132 9.92 -0.85 2.35
CA MET A 132 9.13 -0.88 3.58
C MET A 132 9.93 -1.45 4.75
N LYS A 133 10.98 -0.73 5.16
CA LYS A 133 11.88 -1.12 6.26
C LYS A 133 11.34 -0.67 7.61
N PRO A 134 11.77 -1.33 8.71
CA PRO A 134 11.45 -0.87 10.05
C PRO A 134 11.90 0.57 10.24
N PHE A 135 10.95 1.47 10.46
CA PHE A 135 11.20 2.81 10.94
C PHE A 135 10.82 2.83 12.42
N HIS A 136 11.81 3.01 13.30
CA HIS A 136 11.71 3.31 14.75
C HIS A 136 10.27 3.38 15.34
N GLN A 137 9.60 2.23 15.51
CA GLN A 137 8.25 2.12 16.08
C GLN A 137 7.16 3.00 15.43
N LEU A 138 7.28 3.28 14.14
CA LEU A 138 6.31 4.06 13.35
C LEU A 138 5.47 3.15 12.47
N SER A 139 4.20 3.52 12.29
CA SER A 139 3.38 2.96 11.22
C SER A 139 3.50 3.83 9.97
N LEU A 140 3.81 3.22 8.82
CA LEU A 140 3.84 3.90 7.52
C LEU A 140 2.65 3.45 6.67
N ILE A 141 1.91 4.42 6.13
CA ILE A 141 0.82 4.19 5.18
C ILE A 141 1.25 4.76 3.82
N THR A 142 1.26 3.94 2.78
CA THR A 142 1.49 4.41 1.40
C THR A 142 0.17 4.41 0.63
N LEU A 143 -0.23 5.56 0.11
CA LEU A 143 -1.48 5.73 -0.63
C LEU A 143 -1.27 5.64 -2.14
N ARG A 144 -2.21 5.03 -2.85
CA ARG A 144 -2.37 5.14 -4.31
C ARG A 144 -3.70 5.80 -4.63
N TYR A 145 -3.68 6.74 -5.56
CA TYR A 145 -4.85 7.52 -5.96
C TYR A 145 -4.76 7.88 -7.45
N GLY A 146 -5.92 8.06 -8.06
CA GLY A 146 -6.07 8.61 -9.42
C GLY A 146 -6.77 9.95 -9.35
N GLU A 147 -6.55 10.79 -10.37
CA GLU A 147 -7.31 12.02 -10.60
C GLU A 147 -8.44 11.79 -11.61
#